data_AF-A0A3T0K2Y5-F1
#
_entry.id   AF-A0A3T0K2Y5-F1
#
_cell.length_a   1.000
_cell.length_b   1.000
_cell.length_c   1.000
_cell.angle_alpha   90.00
_cell.angle_beta   90.00
_cell.angle_gamma   90.00
#
_symmetry.space_group_name_H-M   'P 1'
#
loop_
_entity.id
_entity.type
_entity.pdbx_description
1 polymer ?
#
loop_
_entity_poly.entity_id
_entity_poly.type
_entity_poly.pdbx_seq_one_letter_code
_entity_poly.pdbx_strand_id
1 'polypeptide(L)'
;MENQRGKGLSFARRIYLPRAIGLGIGFFSVGAALYPLNMPGWLWALLLFNGFLWPHVAYQCSTRSAFPYRAERRNLLYDSVCGGFWTACFQFNPLTTVTILSMMTMNNVAAGGQRLFLLGAVAQVIGVLLGWSVFGVHFTLTATQTQVWACLPMLTLYPLALGMVCYRLAIKLAEHKRTLSALSRTDSLTGLLNHGAWKDLLHLKFQQCRQHNSQAILALIDIDHFKSINDSYGHIVGDAVLRQLSRELKFVLDESELAGRYGGDEFCVILPNLPLNKAEALMERLRQGMDRYRHCDVPELRVSLSIGLARYQASYADALEWFDDSDKALYAAKHTGRNTISVALSRSNA
;
A
#
# COMPACT_ATOMS: atom_id res chain seq x y z
N MET A 1 8.55 15.99 13.18
CA MET A 1 9.73 16.35 12.35
C MET A 1 10.76 15.22 12.27
N GLU A 2 11.04 14.47 13.34
CA GLU A 2 11.98 13.33 13.37
C GLU A 2 11.70 12.23 12.33
N ASN A 3 10.44 11.83 12.17
CA ASN A 3 10.06 10.78 11.23
C ASN A 3 10.33 11.18 9.75
N GLN A 4 10.28 12.48 9.42
CA GLN A 4 10.62 12.98 8.08
C GLN A 4 12.13 13.00 7.83
N ARG A 5 12.93 13.31 8.85
CA ARG A 5 14.40 13.27 8.78
C ARG A 5 14.90 11.82 8.63
N GLY A 6 14.33 10.88 9.39
CA GLY A 6 14.65 9.45 9.29
C GLY A 6 14.34 8.86 7.91
N LYS A 7 13.14 9.16 7.36
CA LYS A 7 12.78 8.77 5.99
C LYS A 7 13.72 9.37 4.94
N GLY A 8 14.13 10.64 5.12
CA GLY A 8 15.09 11.31 4.23
C GLY A 8 16.49 10.69 4.26
N LEU A 9 16.99 10.29 5.43
CA LEU A 9 18.29 9.60 5.55
C LEU A 9 18.26 8.22 4.90
N SER A 10 17.17 7.47 5.06
CA SER A 10 16.97 6.19 4.38
C SER A 10 16.99 6.35 2.86
N PHE A 11 16.34 7.39 2.35
CA PHE A 11 16.33 7.72 0.93
C PHE A 11 17.74 8.04 0.40
N ALA A 12 18.50 8.90 1.09
CA ALA A 12 19.88 9.23 0.71
C ALA A 12 20.80 8.00 0.69
N ARG A 13 20.69 7.10 1.67
CA ARG A 13 21.44 5.83 1.70
C ARG A 13 21.10 4.91 0.53
N ARG A 14 19.81 4.82 0.17
CA ARG A 14 19.34 3.97 -0.94
C ARG A 14 19.84 4.46 -2.30
N ILE A 15 19.95 5.77 -2.50
CA ILE A 15 20.38 6.37 -3.78
C ILE A 15 21.90 6.38 -3.93
N TYR A 16 22.64 6.46 -2.83
CA TYR A 16 24.10 6.57 -2.85
C TYR A 16 24.79 5.49 -3.70
N LEU A 17 24.50 4.21 -3.46
CA LEU A 17 25.17 3.12 -4.17
C LEU A 17 24.80 3.08 -5.67
N PRO A 18 23.52 3.16 -6.08
CA PRO A 18 23.16 3.33 -7.49
C PRO A 18 23.78 4.57 -8.16
N ARG A 19 23.88 5.71 -7.46
CA ARG A 19 24.53 6.92 -7.99
C ARG A 19 26.01 6.68 -8.23
N ALA A 20 26.73 6.12 -7.25
CA ALA A 20 28.17 5.87 -7.36
C ALA A 20 28.49 4.89 -8.50
N ILE A 21 27.72 3.81 -8.62
CA ILE A 21 27.87 2.85 -9.73
C ILE A 21 27.52 3.50 -11.06
N GLY A 22 26.40 4.23 -11.15
CA GLY A 22 25.96 4.88 -12.39
C GLY A 22 26.94 5.94 -12.91
N LEU A 23 27.42 6.83 -12.04
CA LEU A 23 28.41 7.85 -12.40
C LEU A 23 29.80 7.24 -12.66
N GLY A 24 30.18 6.19 -11.93
CA GLY A 24 31.43 5.46 -12.16
C GLY A 24 31.47 4.69 -13.48
N ILE A 25 30.37 4.02 -13.87
CA ILE A 25 30.28 3.37 -15.19
C ILE A 25 30.15 4.44 -16.29
N GLY A 26 29.35 5.49 -16.06
CA GLY A 26 29.17 6.61 -16.98
C GLY A 26 30.46 7.38 -17.26
N PHE A 27 31.42 7.41 -16.33
CA PHE A 27 32.76 7.97 -16.53
C PHE A 27 33.44 7.40 -17.79
N PHE A 28 33.37 6.08 -18.00
CA PHE A 28 33.99 5.45 -19.16
C PHE A 28 33.26 5.81 -20.47
N SER A 29 31.93 5.89 -20.43
CA SER A 29 31.12 6.29 -21.59
C SER A 29 31.39 7.74 -22.02
N VAL A 30 31.48 8.67 -21.06
CA VAL A 30 31.80 10.07 -21.31
C VAL A 30 33.27 10.23 -21.72
N GLY A 31 34.19 9.54 -21.05
CA GLY A 31 35.62 9.58 -21.37
C GLY A 31 35.93 9.10 -22.79
N ALA A 32 35.31 7.99 -23.23
CA ALA A 32 35.46 7.50 -24.60
C ALA A 32 34.91 8.48 -25.65
N ALA A 33 33.90 9.28 -25.29
CA ALA A 33 33.33 10.29 -26.17
C ALA A 33 34.19 11.58 -26.24
N LEU A 34 34.88 11.94 -25.14
CA LEU A 34 35.77 13.10 -25.10
C LEU A 34 37.16 12.83 -25.68
N TYR A 35 37.64 11.59 -25.63
CA TYR A 35 39.00 11.22 -26.06
C TYR A 35 39.37 11.71 -27.49
N PRO A 36 38.49 11.59 -28.51
CA PRO A 36 38.81 12.05 -29.86
C PRO A 36 38.84 13.58 -30.01
N LEU A 37 38.28 14.33 -29.05
CA LEU A 37 38.03 15.77 -29.18
C LEU A 37 39.16 16.64 -28.62
N ASN A 38 40.25 16.05 -28.11
CA ASN A 38 41.41 16.75 -27.55
C ASN A 38 41.03 17.87 -26.55
N MET A 39 40.06 17.58 -25.68
CA MET A 39 39.53 18.55 -24.73
C MET A 39 40.57 18.98 -23.67
N PRO A 40 40.45 20.21 -23.13
CA PRO A 40 41.35 20.72 -22.10
C PRO A 40 41.48 19.81 -20.86
N GLY A 41 42.68 19.74 -20.27
CA GLY A 41 42.97 18.87 -19.13
C GLY A 41 42.09 19.10 -17.89
N TRP A 42 41.60 20.34 -17.68
CA TRP A 42 40.68 20.64 -16.57
C TRP A 42 39.33 19.91 -16.71
N LEU A 43 38.89 19.61 -17.94
CA LEU A 43 37.63 18.91 -18.19
C LEU A 43 37.72 17.44 -17.74
N TRP A 44 38.90 16.82 -17.92
CA TRP A 44 39.17 15.47 -17.41
C TRP A 44 39.21 15.43 -15.87
N ALA A 45 39.77 16.46 -15.24
CA ALA A 45 39.72 16.60 -13.78
C ALA A 45 38.28 16.75 -13.27
N LEU A 46 37.44 17.52 -13.99
CA LEU A 46 36.01 17.65 -13.70
C LEU A 46 35.28 16.31 -13.87
N LEU A 47 35.61 15.53 -14.90
CA LEU A 47 35.02 14.20 -15.13
C LEU A 47 35.39 13.22 -14.00
N LEU A 48 36.66 13.20 -13.57
CA LEU A 48 37.12 12.40 -12.42
C LEU A 48 36.37 12.80 -11.14
N PHE A 49 36.21 14.10 -10.90
CA PHE A 49 35.44 14.59 -9.77
C PHE A 49 33.98 14.14 -9.85
N ASN A 50 33.32 14.31 -11.00
CA ASN A 50 31.91 13.96 -11.17
C ASN A 50 31.67 12.44 -11.07
N GLY A 51 32.57 11.61 -11.61
CA GLY A 51 32.45 10.15 -11.60
C GLY A 51 32.68 9.54 -10.21
N PHE A 52 33.71 9.99 -9.49
CA PHE A 52 34.18 9.30 -8.29
C PHE A 52 34.02 10.09 -6.99
N LEU A 53 34.19 11.42 -7.00
CA LEU A 53 34.14 12.22 -5.77
C LEU A 53 32.73 12.73 -5.46
N TRP A 54 32.00 13.16 -6.49
CA TRP A 54 30.67 13.74 -6.36
C TRP A 54 29.64 12.82 -5.67
N PRO A 55 29.55 11.50 -5.93
CA PRO A 55 28.62 10.63 -5.21
C PRO A 55 28.77 10.69 -3.69
N HIS A 56 30.02 10.77 -3.20
CA HIS A 56 30.33 10.87 -1.78
C HIS A 56 29.99 12.26 -1.23
N VAL A 57 30.33 13.32 -1.96
CA VAL A 57 29.99 14.70 -1.59
C VAL A 57 28.46 14.85 -1.51
N ALA A 58 27.74 14.41 -2.53
CA ALA A 58 26.27 14.45 -2.57
C ALA A 58 25.66 13.70 -1.37
N TYR A 59 26.17 12.50 -1.04
CA TYR A 59 25.71 11.75 0.13
C TYR A 59 25.99 12.48 1.45
N GLN A 60 27.16 13.09 1.61
CA GLN A 60 27.49 13.89 2.79
C GLN A 60 26.60 15.15 2.89
N CYS A 61 26.37 15.85 1.78
CA CYS A 61 25.48 17.01 1.72
C CYS A 61 24.04 16.64 2.11
N SER A 62 23.55 15.47 1.65
CA SER A 62 22.21 15.00 2.01
C SER A 62 22.10 14.60 3.47
N THR A 63 23.09 13.86 4.00
CA THR A 63 23.04 13.35 5.39
C THR A 63 23.26 14.43 6.44
N ARG A 64 24.05 15.47 6.13
CA ARG A 64 24.28 16.62 7.02
C ARG A 64 23.19 17.71 6.93
N SER A 65 22.31 17.64 5.94
CA SER A 65 21.23 18.62 5.77
C SER A 65 20.14 18.46 6.84
N ALA A 66 19.54 19.60 7.24
CA ALA A 66 18.33 19.62 8.07
C ALA A 66 17.15 18.91 7.39
N PHE A 67 17.11 18.90 6.06
CA PHE A 67 16.08 18.24 5.26
C PHE A 67 16.72 17.29 4.22
N PRO A 68 17.15 16.07 4.64
CA PRO A 68 17.89 15.15 3.78
C PRO A 68 17.17 14.78 2.49
N TYR A 69 15.85 14.59 2.55
CA TYR A 69 15.05 14.27 1.36
C TYR A 69 15.07 15.38 0.31
N ARG A 70 14.97 16.65 0.73
CA ARG A 70 15.03 17.79 -0.19
C ARG A 70 16.44 17.99 -0.75
N ALA A 71 17.46 17.82 0.09
CA ALA A 71 18.86 17.89 -0.33
C ALA A 71 19.19 16.83 -1.38
N GLU A 72 18.72 15.59 -1.19
CA GLU A 72 18.96 14.50 -2.13
C GLU A 72 18.27 14.72 -3.48
N ARG A 73 17.04 15.24 -3.48
CA ARG A 73 16.36 15.64 -4.72
C ARG A 73 17.10 16.75 -5.46
N ARG A 74 17.70 17.70 -4.74
CA ARG A 74 18.54 18.73 -5.36
C ARG A 74 19.80 18.12 -5.98
N ASN A 75 20.43 17.15 -5.33
CA ASN A 75 21.59 16.44 -5.87
C ASN A 75 21.26 15.69 -7.16
N LEU A 76 20.09 15.05 -7.26
CA LEU A 76 19.62 14.43 -8.52
C LEU A 76 19.39 15.44 -9.65
N LEU A 77 18.94 16.65 -9.32
CA LEU A 77 18.83 17.72 -10.31
C LEU A 77 20.22 18.21 -10.75
N TYR A 78 21.19 18.32 -9.83
CA TYR A 78 22.59 18.58 -10.20
C TYR A 78 23.16 17.49 -11.11
N ASP A 79 22.90 16.21 -10.81
CA ASP A 79 23.28 15.09 -11.69
C ASP A 79 22.69 15.28 -13.11
N SER A 80 21.43 15.72 -13.19
CA SER A 80 20.74 15.99 -14.46
C SER A 80 21.36 17.15 -15.23
N VAL A 81 21.73 18.25 -14.55
CA VAL A 81 22.48 19.36 -15.17
C VAL A 81 23.82 18.86 -15.70
N CYS A 82 24.58 18.11 -14.90
CA CYS A 82 25.85 17.53 -15.33
C CYS A 82 25.69 16.63 -16.55
N GLY A 83 24.65 15.78 -16.60
CA GLY A 83 24.36 14.93 -17.75
C GLY A 83 24.12 15.73 -19.03
N GLY A 84 23.37 16.83 -18.95
CA GLY A 84 23.19 17.76 -20.06
C GLY A 84 24.48 18.47 -20.47
N PHE A 85 25.27 18.94 -19.50
CA PHE A 85 26.56 19.58 -19.74
C PHE A 85 27.54 18.65 -20.47
N TRP A 86 27.66 17.40 -20.01
CA TRP A 86 28.50 16.41 -20.67
C TRP A 86 28.06 16.15 -22.10
N THR A 87 26.74 16.09 -22.36
CA THR A 87 26.18 15.91 -23.70
C THR A 87 26.65 16.98 -24.68
N ALA A 88 26.69 18.24 -24.25
CA ALA A 88 27.25 19.31 -25.06
C ALA A 88 28.78 19.18 -25.23
N CYS A 89 29.51 18.79 -24.18
CA CYS A 89 30.97 18.65 -24.22
C CYS A 89 31.44 17.59 -25.23
N PHE A 90 30.77 16.45 -25.33
CA PHE A 90 31.11 15.43 -26.35
C PHE A 90 30.37 15.65 -27.69
N GLN A 91 29.88 16.86 -27.93
CA GLN A 91 29.29 17.29 -29.19
C GLN A 91 28.11 16.43 -29.65
N PHE A 92 27.20 16.07 -28.73
CA PHE A 92 25.97 15.34 -29.07
C PHE A 92 26.21 14.00 -29.80
N ASN A 93 27.30 13.30 -29.48
CA ASN A 93 27.51 11.93 -29.94
C ASN A 93 26.24 11.09 -29.65
N PRO A 94 25.59 10.49 -30.65
CA PRO A 94 24.23 9.96 -30.49
C PRO A 94 24.17 8.83 -29.46
N LEU A 95 25.16 7.94 -29.44
CA LEU A 95 25.17 6.80 -28.53
C LEU A 95 25.38 7.24 -27.08
N THR A 96 26.40 8.08 -26.82
CA THR A 96 26.70 8.54 -25.47
C THR A 96 25.61 9.49 -24.96
N THR A 97 25.05 10.34 -25.83
CA THR A 97 23.92 11.23 -25.51
C THR A 97 22.72 10.43 -24.99
N VAL A 98 22.25 9.47 -25.79
CA VAL A 98 21.08 8.65 -25.41
C VAL A 98 21.35 7.88 -24.13
N THR A 99 22.56 7.33 -23.97
CA THR A 99 22.94 6.56 -22.78
C THR A 99 22.89 7.42 -21.51
N ILE A 100 23.55 8.59 -21.52
CA ILE A 100 23.63 9.47 -20.35
C ILE A 100 22.29 10.13 -20.04
N LEU A 101 21.59 10.67 -21.04
CA LEU A 101 20.29 11.32 -20.79
C LEU A 101 19.24 10.30 -20.34
N SER A 102 19.22 9.09 -20.90
CA SER A 102 18.32 8.01 -20.45
C SER A 102 18.64 7.57 -19.02
N MET A 103 19.92 7.49 -18.64
CA MET A 103 20.30 7.22 -17.25
C MET A 103 19.73 8.29 -16.30
N MET A 104 19.92 9.57 -16.63
CA MET A 104 19.47 10.67 -15.78
C MET A 104 17.94 10.70 -15.67
N THR A 105 17.22 10.46 -16.77
CA THR A 105 15.75 10.39 -16.74
C THR A 105 15.26 9.19 -15.92
N MET A 106 15.85 8.01 -16.09
CA MET A 106 15.53 6.82 -15.28
C MET A 106 15.71 7.08 -13.78
N ASN A 107 16.82 7.73 -13.39
CA ASN A 107 17.06 8.11 -11.99
C ASN A 107 15.98 9.05 -11.44
N ASN A 108 15.60 10.07 -12.22
CA ASN A 108 14.59 11.03 -11.81
C ASN A 108 13.21 10.37 -11.66
N VAL A 109 12.83 9.48 -12.59
CA VAL A 109 11.58 8.72 -12.52
C VAL A 109 11.58 7.80 -11.29
N ALA A 110 12.65 7.01 -11.10
CA ALA A 110 12.77 6.08 -9.98
C ALA A 110 12.75 6.79 -8.61
N ALA A 111 13.31 8.00 -8.53
CA ALA A 111 13.42 8.74 -7.27
C ALA A 111 12.20 9.64 -6.95
N GLY A 112 11.48 10.14 -7.95
CA GLY A 112 10.45 11.15 -7.73
C GLY A 112 9.31 11.20 -8.74
N GLY A 113 9.17 10.19 -9.60
CA GLY A 113 8.08 10.05 -10.56
C GLY A 113 8.03 11.20 -11.58
N GLN A 114 6.82 11.48 -12.09
CA GLN A 114 6.59 12.44 -13.18
C GLN A 114 7.10 13.86 -12.87
N ARG A 115 6.93 14.34 -11.64
CA ARG A 115 7.35 15.70 -11.27
C ARG A 115 8.87 15.85 -11.30
N LEU A 116 9.61 14.88 -10.78
CA LEU A 116 11.08 14.94 -10.80
C LEU A 116 11.63 14.67 -12.21
N PHE A 117 10.94 13.85 -13.01
CA PHE A 117 11.22 13.69 -14.42
C PHE A 117 11.18 15.03 -15.19
N LEU A 118 10.09 15.80 -15.06
CA LEU A 118 9.95 17.09 -15.73
C LEU A 118 11.03 18.09 -15.31
N LEU A 119 11.26 18.22 -14.00
CA LEU A 119 12.31 19.11 -13.48
C LEU A 119 13.71 18.67 -13.93
N GLY A 120 13.94 17.35 -14.00
CA GLY A 120 15.18 16.76 -14.49
C GLY A 120 15.41 17.02 -15.98
N ALA A 121 14.36 16.94 -16.80
CA ALA A 121 14.44 17.28 -18.22
C ALA A 121 14.81 18.76 -18.42
N VAL A 122 14.19 19.67 -17.67
CA VAL A 122 14.56 21.10 -17.66
C VAL A 122 16.01 21.28 -17.21
N ALA A 123 16.44 20.58 -16.16
CA ALA A 123 17.82 20.61 -15.69
C ALA A 123 18.83 20.12 -16.75
N GLN A 124 18.50 19.07 -17.52
CA GLN A 124 19.33 18.61 -18.63
C GLN A 124 19.45 19.66 -19.73
N VAL A 125 18.35 20.33 -20.09
CA VAL A 125 18.38 21.44 -21.08
C VAL A 125 19.27 22.58 -20.58
N ILE A 126 19.16 22.96 -19.31
CA ILE A 126 20.04 23.97 -18.71
C ILE A 126 21.51 23.55 -18.81
N GLY A 127 21.81 22.29 -18.50
CA GLY A 127 23.16 21.73 -18.62
C GLY A 127 23.72 21.83 -20.05
N VAL A 128 22.90 21.46 -21.05
CA VAL A 128 23.26 21.57 -22.47
C VAL A 128 23.59 23.02 -22.84
N LEU A 129 22.73 23.97 -22.48
CA LEU A 129 22.93 25.39 -22.77
C LEU A 129 24.22 25.93 -22.14
N LEU A 130 24.53 25.51 -20.91
CA LEU A 130 25.80 25.85 -20.26
C LEU A 130 27.00 25.29 -21.03
N GLY A 131 26.95 24.03 -21.47
CA GLY A 131 28.04 23.44 -22.25
C GLY A 131 28.25 24.14 -23.59
N TRP A 132 27.17 24.45 -24.32
CA TRP A 132 27.25 25.21 -25.57
C TRP A 132 27.77 26.63 -25.39
N SER A 133 27.48 27.29 -24.26
CA SER A 133 28.01 28.63 -23.98
C SER A 133 29.54 28.63 -23.81
N VAL A 134 30.12 27.51 -23.36
CA VAL A 134 31.56 27.38 -23.11
C VAL A 134 32.32 26.86 -24.33
N PHE A 135 31.77 25.86 -25.02
CA PHE A 135 32.47 25.12 -26.09
C PHE A 135 31.93 25.39 -27.49
N GLY A 136 30.88 26.19 -27.61
CA GLY A 136 30.17 26.40 -28.88
C GLY A 136 29.22 25.25 -29.21
N VAL A 137 28.47 25.44 -30.30
CA VAL A 137 27.48 24.46 -30.77
C VAL A 137 28.13 23.56 -31.81
N HIS A 138 28.39 22.31 -31.45
CA HIS A 138 28.99 21.30 -32.32
C HIS A 138 28.22 19.98 -32.24
N PHE A 139 28.19 19.25 -33.35
CA PHE A 139 27.50 17.97 -33.47
C PHE A 139 28.38 16.93 -34.16
N THR A 140 28.52 15.77 -33.52
CA THR A 140 29.15 14.57 -34.09
C THR A 140 28.09 13.49 -34.21
N LEU A 141 27.70 13.14 -35.44
CA LEU A 141 26.61 12.19 -35.71
C LEU A 141 27.08 10.74 -35.85
N THR A 142 28.39 10.48 -35.75
CA THR A 142 28.97 9.14 -35.90
C THR A 142 29.49 8.62 -34.56
N ALA A 143 29.28 7.33 -34.31
CA ALA A 143 29.79 6.64 -33.12
C ALA A 143 30.98 5.75 -33.50
N THR A 144 32.07 5.81 -32.73
CA THR A 144 33.25 4.96 -32.91
C THR A 144 33.08 3.62 -32.18
N GLN A 145 33.82 2.59 -32.60
CA GLN A 145 33.80 1.28 -31.96
C GLN A 145 34.17 1.36 -30.46
N THR A 146 35.13 2.22 -30.09
CA THR A 146 35.51 2.46 -28.70
C THR A 146 34.34 3.02 -27.87
N GLN A 147 33.57 3.95 -28.42
CA GLN A 147 32.39 4.51 -27.75
C GLN A 147 31.29 3.47 -27.59
N VAL A 148 31.12 2.57 -28.56
CA VAL A 148 30.19 1.43 -28.47
C VAL A 148 30.53 0.55 -27.28
N TRP A 149 31.75 0.02 -27.23
CA TRP A 149 32.18 -0.85 -26.13
C TRP A 149 32.11 -0.15 -24.76
N ALA A 150 32.43 1.14 -24.70
CA ALA A 150 32.37 1.92 -23.47
C ALA A 150 30.93 2.18 -22.96
N CYS A 151 29.93 2.18 -23.84
CA CYS A 151 28.52 2.36 -23.45
C CYS A 151 27.80 1.05 -23.13
N LEU A 152 28.29 -0.10 -23.61
CA LEU A 152 27.61 -1.40 -23.41
C LEU A 152 27.35 -1.76 -21.94
N PRO A 153 28.31 -1.64 -21.00
CA PRO A 153 28.04 -1.92 -19.59
C PRO A 153 26.97 -0.99 -19.02
N MET A 154 26.97 0.27 -19.45
CA MET A 154 26.01 1.28 -19.02
C MET A 154 24.61 1.01 -19.56
N LEU A 155 24.48 0.55 -20.81
CA LEU A 155 23.19 0.23 -21.43
C LEU A 155 22.60 -1.10 -20.93
N THR A 156 23.42 -2.02 -20.44
CA THR A 156 22.98 -3.36 -20.04
C THR A 156 22.88 -3.52 -18.52
N LEU A 157 23.97 -3.29 -17.79
CA LEU A 157 24.05 -3.57 -16.36
C LEU A 157 23.26 -2.56 -15.54
N TYR A 158 23.24 -1.29 -15.96
CA TYR A 158 22.60 -0.23 -15.18
C TYR A 158 21.06 -0.32 -15.18
N PRO A 159 20.36 -0.43 -16.33
CA PRO A 159 18.90 -0.62 -16.31
C PRO A 159 18.48 -1.89 -15.58
N LEU A 160 19.25 -2.98 -15.73
CA LEU A 160 19.00 -4.23 -15.01
C LEU A 160 19.14 -4.04 -13.49
N ALA A 161 20.21 -3.39 -13.04
CA ALA A 161 20.42 -3.10 -11.62
C ALA A 161 19.31 -2.22 -11.05
N LEU A 162 18.94 -1.14 -11.75
CA LEU A 162 17.86 -0.25 -11.32
C LEU A 162 16.52 -0.98 -11.30
N GLY A 163 16.23 -1.78 -12.33
CA GLY A 163 15.03 -2.62 -12.41
C GLY A 163 14.91 -3.60 -11.25
N MET A 164 16.00 -4.31 -10.90
CA MET A 164 16.05 -5.21 -9.75
C MET A 164 15.80 -4.48 -8.43
N VAL A 165 16.38 -3.29 -8.24
CA VAL A 165 16.15 -2.47 -7.02
C VAL A 165 14.68 -2.04 -6.94
N CYS A 166 14.10 -1.53 -8.03
CA CYS A 166 12.69 -1.15 -8.10
C CYS A 166 11.75 -2.32 -7.80
N TYR A 167 12.03 -3.50 -8.38
CA TYR A 167 11.25 -4.72 -8.14
C TYR A 167 11.28 -5.16 -6.68
N ARG A 168 12.48 -5.21 -6.06
CA ARG A 168 12.62 -5.56 -4.63
C ARG A 168 11.89 -4.58 -3.72
N LEU A 169 11.94 -3.28 -4.04
CA LEU A 169 11.21 -2.26 -3.28
C LEU A 169 9.69 -2.44 -3.40
N ALA A 170 9.19 -2.80 -4.59
CA ALA A 170 7.77 -3.06 -4.82
C ALA A 170 7.27 -4.26 -4.00
N ILE A 171 8.01 -5.37 -3.98
CA ILE A 171 7.67 -6.55 -3.16
C ILE A 171 7.66 -6.19 -1.68
N LYS A 172 8.72 -5.56 -1.18
CA LYS A 172 8.82 -5.22 0.25
C LYS A 172 7.72 -4.27 0.70
N LEU A 173 7.31 -3.35 -0.17
CA LEU A 173 6.16 -2.47 0.10
C LEU A 173 4.85 -3.26 0.18
N ALA A 174 4.64 -4.23 -0.71
CA ALA A 174 3.47 -5.08 -0.68
C ALA A 174 3.40 -5.97 0.58
N GLU A 175 4.53 -6.53 1.01
CA GLU A 175 4.64 -7.29 2.25
C GLU A 175 4.31 -6.45 3.48
N HIS A 176 4.93 -5.27 3.62
CA HIS A 176 4.62 -4.37 4.73
C HIS A 176 3.15 -3.96 4.76
N LYS A 177 2.54 -3.72 3.59
CA LYS A 177 1.11 -3.45 3.50
C LYS A 177 0.28 -4.64 4.00
N ARG A 178 0.64 -5.88 3.65
CA ARG A 178 -0.04 -7.09 4.13
C ARG A 178 0.11 -7.26 5.65
N THR A 179 1.32 -7.08 6.20
CA THR A 179 1.54 -7.17 7.65
C THR A 179 0.76 -6.11 8.41
N LEU A 180 0.74 -4.86 7.94
CA LEU A 180 -0.06 -3.80 8.55
C LEU A 180 -1.56 -4.12 8.49
N SER A 181 -2.03 -4.67 7.38
CA SER A 181 -3.42 -5.12 7.25
C SER A 181 -3.75 -6.28 8.20
N ALA A 182 -2.82 -7.21 8.42
CA ALA A 182 -3.00 -8.33 9.34
C ALA A 182 -2.95 -7.89 10.82
N LEU A 183 -2.21 -6.84 11.13
CA LEU A 183 -2.18 -6.21 12.46
C LEU A 183 -3.41 -5.30 12.71
N SER A 184 -4.16 -4.95 11.67
CA SER A 184 -5.43 -4.25 11.87
C SER A 184 -6.37 -5.18 12.63
N ARG A 185 -6.97 -4.67 13.72
CA ARG A 185 -8.08 -5.36 14.41
C ARG A 185 -9.43 -5.13 13.74
N THR A 186 -9.48 -4.24 12.75
CA THR A 186 -10.73 -3.79 12.13
C THR A 186 -10.81 -4.20 10.66
N ASP A 187 -12.03 -4.49 10.21
CA ASP A 187 -12.37 -4.69 8.81
C ASP A 187 -12.38 -3.34 8.07
N SER A 188 -11.64 -3.26 6.96
CA SER A 188 -11.43 -2.00 6.24
C SER A 188 -12.70 -1.41 5.60
N LEU A 189 -13.71 -2.26 5.34
CA LEU A 189 -14.95 -1.83 4.69
C LEU A 189 -15.97 -1.29 5.71
N THR A 190 -16.15 -2.01 6.80
CA THR A 190 -17.19 -1.75 7.81
C THR A 190 -16.67 -0.97 9.02
N GLY A 191 -15.37 -1.08 9.30
CA GLY A 191 -14.76 -0.57 10.52
C GLY A 191 -15.28 -1.24 11.79
N LEU A 192 -15.84 -2.45 11.70
CA LEU A 192 -16.07 -3.36 12.82
C LEU A 192 -14.80 -4.18 13.09
N LEU A 193 -14.80 -5.01 14.12
CA LEU A 193 -13.73 -6.00 14.27
C LEU A 193 -13.67 -6.91 13.04
N ASN A 194 -12.47 -7.28 12.61
CA ASN A 194 -12.33 -8.33 11.61
C ASN A 194 -12.48 -9.72 12.23
N HIS A 195 -12.60 -10.74 11.38
CA HIS A 195 -12.73 -12.14 11.78
C HIS A 195 -11.75 -12.56 12.90
N GLY A 196 -10.46 -12.24 12.76
CA GLY A 196 -9.44 -12.59 13.76
C GLY A 196 -9.67 -11.91 15.10
N ALA A 197 -9.80 -10.58 15.09
CA ALA A 197 -9.97 -9.80 16.32
C ALA A 197 -11.29 -10.10 17.05
N TRP A 198 -12.37 -10.40 16.31
CA TRP A 198 -13.64 -10.79 16.89
C TRP A 198 -13.59 -12.19 17.51
N LYS A 199 -12.90 -13.14 16.87
CA LYS A 199 -12.69 -14.48 17.44
C LYS A 199 -11.89 -14.44 18.74
N ASP A 200 -10.85 -13.62 18.80
CA ASP A 200 -10.09 -13.39 20.04
C ASP A 200 -10.99 -12.84 21.16
N LEU A 201 -11.88 -11.91 20.81
CA LEU A 201 -12.84 -11.33 21.74
C LEU A 201 -13.86 -12.38 22.23
N LEU A 202 -14.34 -13.25 21.35
CA LEU A 202 -15.24 -14.35 21.70
C LEU A 202 -14.60 -15.26 22.76
N HIS A 203 -13.34 -15.66 22.56
CA HIS A 203 -12.61 -16.46 23.55
C HIS A 203 -12.47 -15.72 24.89
N LEU A 204 -12.13 -14.43 24.87
CA LEU A 204 -12.03 -13.62 26.08
C LEU A 204 -13.37 -13.56 26.83
N LYS A 205 -14.48 -13.27 26.12
CA LYS A 205 -15.82 -13.15 26.70
C LYS A 205 -16.34 -14.49 27.23
N PHE A 206 -16.06 -15.59 26.54
CA PHE A 206 -16.38 -16.93 27.02
C PHE A 206 -15.70 -17.24 28.36
N GLN A 207 -14.40 -16.93 28.48
CA GLN A 207 -13.67 -17.11 29.74
C GLN A 207 -14.22 -16.23 30.86
N GLN A 208 -14.56 -14.97 30.55
CA GLN A 208 -15.19 -14.06 31.52
C GLN A 208 -16.53 -14.59 32.02
N CYS A 209 -17.37 -15.12 31.12
CA CYS A 209 -18.67 -15.71 31.49
C CYS A 209 -18.50 -16.94 32.38
N ARG A 210 -17.54 -17.80 32.06
CA ARG A 210 -17.21 -18.99 32.85
C ARG A 210 -16.72 -18.64 34.26
N GLN A 211 -15.89 -17.61 34.39
CA GLN A 211 -15.32 -17.20 35.67
C GLN A 211 -16.33 -16.49 36.59
N HIS A 212 -17.19 -15.63 36.03
CA HIS A 212 -18.10 -14.78 36.81
C HIS A 212 -19.53 -15.32 36.85
N ASN A 213 -19.79 -16.49 36.25
CA ASN A 213 -21.11 -17.06 36.05
C ASN A 213 -22.10 -16.05 35.44
N SER A 214 -21.61 -15.24 34.49
CA SER A 214 -22.39 -14.17 33.86
C SER A 214 -23.15 -14.69 32.65
N GLN A 215 -24.28 -14.05 32.35
CA GLN A 215 -25.07 -14.36 31.16
C GLN A 215 -24.53 -13.59 29.95
N ALA A 216 -24.54 -14.23 28.78
CA ALA A 216 -24.25 -13.57 27.51
C ALA A 216 -25.02 -14.25 26.39
N ILE A 217 -25.35 -13.50 25.35
CA ILE A 217 -25.93 -14.01 24.11
C ILE A 217 -24.93 -13.79 22.98
N LEU A 218 -24.76 -14.80 22.14
CA LEU A 218 -24.03 -14.72 20.88
C LEU A 218 -25.05 -14.60 19.74
N ALA A 219 -24.85 -13.64 18.86
CA ALA A 219 -25.66 -13.47 17.65
C ALA A 219 -24.79 -13.63 16.41
N LEU A 220 -25.21 -14.50 15.49
CA LEU A 220 -24.68 -14.62 14.13
C LEU A 220 -25.72 -14.07 13.18
N ILE A 221 -25.29 -13.22 12.26
CA ILE A 221 -26.14 -12.43 11.36
C ILE A 221 -25.64 -12.63 9.95
N ASP A 222 -26.53 -12.92 9.02
CA ASP A 222 -26.24 -13.07 7.61
C ASP A 222 -27.16 -12.20 6.76
N ILE A 223 -26.61 -11.58 5.72
CA ILE A 223 -27.41 -10.84 4.75
C ILE A 223 -28.01 -11.82 3.74
N ASP A 224 -29.34 -11.92 3.74
CA ASP A 224 -30.04 -12.83 2.86
C ASP A 224 -29.79 -12.48 1.39
N HIS A 225 -29.47 -13.50 0.59
CA HIS A 225 -29.27 -13.38 -0.86
C HIS A 225 -28.18 -12.37 -1.27
N PHE A 226 -27.17 -12.12 -0.42
CA PHE A 226 -26.11 -11.14 -0.70
C PHE A 226 -25.38 -11.39 -2.03
N LYS A 227 -25.14 -12.65 -2.38
CA LYS A 227 -24.57 -13.00 -3.69
C LYS A 227 -25.43 -12.50 -4.85
N SER A 228 -26.75 -12.67 -4.78
CA SER A 228 -27.68 -12.17 -5.80
C SER A 228 -27.70 -10.65 -5.88
N ILE A 229 -27.51 -9.94 -4.77
CA ILE A 229 -27.36 -8.48 -4.76
C ILE A 229 -26.10 -8.08 -5.53
N ASN A 230 -24.97 -8.73 -5.27
CA ASN A 230 -23.72 -8.48 -6.01
C ASN A 230 -23.86 -8.80 -7.50
N ASP A 231 -24.48 -9.93 -7.84
CA ASP A 231 -24.62 -10.38 -9.22
C ASP A 231 -25.57 -9.46 -10.02
N SER A 232 -26.60 -8.89 -9.38
CA SER A 232 -27.60 -8.04 -10.03
C SER A 232 -27.21 -6.56 -10.11
N TYR A 233 -26.56 -6.04 -9.07
CA TYR A 233 -26.30 -4.59 -8.92
C TYR A 233 -24.81 -4.23 -8.82
N GLY A 234 -23.93 -5.23 -8.84
CA GLY A 234 -22.49 -5.07 -8.74
C GLY A 234 -21.97 -4.90 -7.31
N HIS A 235 -20.66 -5.15 -7.15
CA HIS A 235 -19.99 -5.13 -5.85
C HIS A 235 -20.06 -3.77 -5.12
N ILE A 236 -20.19 -2.66 -5.83
CA ILE A 236 -20.28 -1.33 -5.21
C ILE A 236 -21.56 -1.21 -4.37
N VAL A 237 -22.69 -1.74 -4.87
CA VAL A 237 -23.97 -1.75 -4.14
C VAL A 237 -23.90 -2.74 -2.98
N GLY A 238 -23.32 -3.93 -3.19
CA GLY A 238 -23.08 -4.88 -2.11
C GLY A 238 -22.24 -4.30 -0.96
N ASP A 239 -21.16 -3.58 -1.30
CA ASP A 239 -20.33 -2.87 -0.32
C ASP A 239 -21.12 -1.80 0.44
N ALA A 240 -22.07 -1.11 -0.20
CA ALA A 240 -22.94 -0.14 0.45
C ALA A 240 -23.89 -0.82 1.46
N VAL A 241 -24.43 -2.00 1.12
CA VAL A 241 -25.26 -2.80 2.03
C VAL A 241 -24.45 -3.22 3.27
N LEU A 242 -23.23 -3.72 3.08
CA LEU A 242 -22.34 -4.11 4.19
C LEU A 242 -22.01 -2.93 5.11
N ARG A 243 -21.73 -1.76 4.53
CA ARG A 243 -21.51 -0.52 5.30
C ARG A 243 -22.76 -0.10 6.06
N GLN A 244 -23.94 -0.25 5.47
CA GLN A 244 -25.19 0.11 6.15
C GLN A 244 -25.44 -0.83 7.34
N LEU A 245 -25.31 -2.14 7.18
CA LEU A 245 -25.47 -3.08 8.29
C LEU A 245 -24.50 -2.76 9.43
N SER A 246 -23.27 -2.41 9.11
CA SER A 246 -22.30 -1.96 10.11
C SER A 246 -22.74 -0.70 10.87
N ARG A 247 -23.35 0.28 10.18
CA ARG A 247 -23.87 1.50 10.83
C ARG A 247 -25.05 1.18 11.73
N GLU A 248 -25.98 0.33 11.29
CA GLU A 248 -27.11 -0.10 12.10
C GLU A 248 -26.63 -0.85 13.35
N LEU A 249 -25.64 -1.74 13.21
CA LEU A 249 -25.00 -2.41 14.35
C LEU A 249 -24.38 -1.41 15.32
N LYS A 250 -23.64 -0.41 14.83
CA LYS A 250 -23.04 0.64 15.68
C LYS A 250 -24.09 1.55 16.34
N PHE A 251 -25.27 1.69 15.75
CA PHE A 251 -26.36 2.48 16.30
C PHE A 251 -27.14 1.72 17.37
N VAL A 252 -27.33 0.42 17.16
CA VAL A 252 -28.09 -0.46 18.06
C VAL A 252 -27.24 -0.95 19.24
N LEU A 253 -25.92 -1.04 19.08
CA LEU A 253 -24.99 -1.52 20.09
C LEU A 253 -24.22 -0.37 20.73
N ASP A 254 -24.15 -0.37 22.07
CA ASP A 254 -23.41 0.64 22.84
C ASP A 254 -21.88 0.55 22.64
N GLU A 255 -21.35 -0.66 22.40
CA GLU A 255 -19.93 -0.90 22.13
C GLU A 255 -19.73 -1.63 20.79
N SER A 256 -19.21 -0.91 19.79
CA SER A 256 -18.94 -1.49 18.47
C SER A 256 -17.85 -2.57 18.47
N GLU A 257 -17.05 -2.65 19.55
CA GLU A 257 -16.02 -3.67 19.70
C GLU A 257 -16.60 -5.07 19.87
N LEU A 258 -17.86 -5.20 20.29
CA LEU A 258 -18.53 -6.50 20.44
C LEU A 258 -19.06 -7.07 19.12
N ALA A 259 -19.04 -6.26 18.05
CA ALA A 259 -19.47 -6.63 16.72
C ALA A 259 -18.27 -6.80 15.77
N GLY A 260 -18.33 -7.84 14.95
CA GLY A 260 -17.30 -8.14 13.96
C GLY A 260 -17.90 -8.62 12.64
N ARG A 261 -17.17 -8.39 11.56
CA ARG A 261 -17.43 -9.02 10.27
C ARG A 261 -16.64 -10.33 10.21
N TYR A 262 -17.35 -11.44 10.33
CA TYR A 262 -16.78 -12.78 10.41
C TYR A 262 -16.48 -13.35 9.01
N GLY A 263 -17.40 -13.12 8.07
CA GLY A 263 -17.32 -13.60 6.68
C GLY A 263 -17.60 -12.49 5.66
N GLY A 264 -17.82 -12.88 4.41
CA GLY A 264 -18.14 -11.94 3.33
C GLY A 264 -19.39 -11.12 3.66
N ASP A 265 -20.46 -11.78 4.05
CA ASP A 265 -21.80 -11.27 4.37
C ASP A 265 -22.23 -11.61 5.80
N GLU A 266 -21.36 -12.26 6.56
CA GLU A 266 -21.63 -12.72 7.92
C GLU A 266 -21.04 -11.77 8.97
N PHE A 267 -21.88 -11.40 9.93
CA PHE A 267 -21.56 -10.54 11.06
C PHE A 267 -21.84 -11.28 12.35
N CYS A 268 -21.05 -11.00 13.38
CA CYS A 268 -21.24 -11.61 14.68
C CYS A 268 -21.22 -10.55 15.79
N VAL A 269 -22.04 -10.76 16.82
CA VAL A 269 -22.21 -9.82 17.94
C VAL A 269 -22.22 -10.59 19.25
N ILE A 270 -21.50 -10.09 20.25
CA ILE A 270 -21.54 -10.60 21.62
C ILE A 270 -22.35 -9.62 22.48
N LEU A 271 -23.40 -10.09 23.13
CA LEU A 271 -24.27 -9.29 23.99
C LEU A 271 -24.08 -9.71 25.45
N PRO A 272 -23.14 -9.09 26.19
CA PRO A 272 -22.87 -9.44 27.58
C PRO A 272 -23.99 -8.95 28.50
N ASN A 273 -24.29 -9.74 29.53
CA ASN A 273 -25.25 -9.43 30.59
C ASN A 273 -26.67 -9.10 30.08
N LEU A 274 -27.04 -9.60 28.91
CA LEU A 274 -28.33 -9.35 28.30
C LEU A 274 -29.20 -10.64 28.35
N PRO A 275 -30.42 -10.58 28.90
CA PRO A 275 -31.32 -11.72 28.87
C PRO A 275 -31.82 -11.95 27.43
N LEU A 276 -32.14 -13.20 27.11
CA LEU A 276 -32.50 -13.64 25.75
C LEU A 276 -33.62 -12.81 25.12
N ASN A 277 -34.69 -12.52 25.86
CA ASN A 277 -35.82 -11.72 25.38
C ASN A 277 -35.40 -10.29 24.96
N LYS A 278 -34.46 -9.66 25.67
CA LYS A 278 -33.93 -8.35 25.30
C LYS A 278 -32.98 -8.45 24.11
N ALA A 279 -32.21 -9.53 24.01
CA ALA A 279 -31.34 -9.78 22.86
C ALA A 279 -32.15 -10.00 21.57
N GLU A 280 -33.23 -10.77 21.63
CA GLU A 280 -34.18 -10.94 20.52
C GLU A 280 -34.77 -9.59 20.09
N ALA A 281 -35.28 -8.79 21.05
CA ALA A 281 -35.83 -7.48 20.74
C ALA A 281 -34.78 -6.53 20.10
N LEU A 282 -33.53 -6.60 20.55
CA LEU A 282 -32.43 -5.81 19.99
C LEU A 282 -32.08 -6.23 18.56
N MET A 283 -31.99 -7.54 18.31
CA MET A 283 -31.73 -8.07 16.97
C MET A 283 -32.91 -7.88 16.01
N GLU A 284 -34.14 -7.88 16.53
CA GLU A 284 -35.33 -7.56 15.73
C GLU A 284 -35.34 -6.10 15.30
N ARG A 285 -34.92 -5.17 16.17
CA ARG A 285 -34.71 -3.77 15.79
C ARG A 285 -33.67 -3.62 14.68
N LEU A 286 -32.57 -4.38 14.75
CA LEU A 286 -31.55 -4.40 13.70
C LEU A 286 -32.12 -4.91 12.37
N ARG A 287 -32.83 -6.05 12.40
CA ARG A 287 -33.47 -6.65 11.23
C ARG A 287 -34.46 -5.67 10.58
N GLN A 288 -35.33 -5.04 11.36
CA GLN A 288 -36.28 -4.03 10.89
C GLN A 288 -35.61 -2.74 10.39
N GLY A 289 -34.45 -2.38 10.95
CA GLY A 289 -33.62 -1.28 10.45
C GLY A 289 -33.16 -1.54 9.02
N MET A 290 -32.59 -2.74 8.79
CA MET A 290 -32.16 -3.16 7.45
C MET A 290 -33.32 -3.37 6.48
N ASP A 291 -34.46 -3.91 6.92
CA ASP A 291 -35.64 -4.08 6.05
C ASP A 291 -36.18 -2.74 5.51
N ARG A 292 -35.99 -1.66 6.28
CA ARG A 292 -36.36 -0.30 5.89
C ARG A 292 -35.30 0.40 5.03
N TYR A 293 -34.09 -0.13 4.94
CA TYR A 293 -33.02 0.46 4.15
C TYR A 293 -33.39 0.51 2.66
N ARG A 294 -33.13 1.65 2.02
CA ARG A 294 -33.28 1.87 0.58
C ARG A 294 -31.99 2.45 0.05
N HIS A 295 -31.39 1.80 -0.95
CA HIS A 295 -30.20 2.32 -1.60
C HIS A 295 -30.60 3.51 -2.49
N CYS A 296 -29.79 4.59 -2.50
CA CYS A 296 -30.11 5.81 -3.25
C CYS A 296 -30.24 5.57 -4.75
N ASP A 297 -29.35 4.76 -5.31
CA ASP A 297 -29.32 4.48 -6.76
C ASP A 297 -30.18 3.26 -7.14
N VAL A 298 -30.65 2.49 -6.16
CA VAL A 298 -31.44 1.26 -6.36
C VAL A 298 -32.58 1.20 -5.31
N PRO A 299 -33.61 2.06 -5.40
CA PRO A 299 -34.65 2.16 -4.38
C PRO A 299 -35.52 0.90 -4.21
N GLU A 300 -35.58 0.06 -5.24
CA GLU A 300 -36.27 -1.23 -5.24
C GLU A 300 -35.54 -2.31 -4.46
N LEU A 301 -34.23 -2.14 -4.18
CA LEU A 301 -33.46 -3.10 -3.41
C LEU A 301 -34.10 -3.31 -2.02
N ARG A 302 -34.32 -4.58 -1.68
CA ARG A 302 -34.77 -5.02 -0.37
C ARG A 302 -33.67 -5.88 0.24
N VAL A 303 -33.32 -5.57 1.48
CA VAL A 303 -32.29 -6.29 2.22
C VAL A 303 -32.93 -6.83 3.48
N SER A 304 -32.85 -8.14 3.68
CA SER A 304 -33.26 -8.81 4.91
C SER A 304 -32.08 -9.51 5.57
N LEU A 305 -32.24 -9.81 6.85
CA LEU A 305 -31.24 -10.51 7.64
C LEU A 305 -31.83 -11.80 8.21
N SER A 306 -31.04 -12.87 8.20
CA SER A 306 -31.27 -14.03 9.04
C SER A 306 -30.35 -13.97 10.25
N ILE A 307 -30.87 -14.23 11.45
CA ILE A 307 -30.12 -14.09 12.71
C ILE A 307 -30.26 -15.34 13.58
N GLY A 308 -29.14 -15.93 13.97
CA GLY A 308 -29.07 -17.02 14.94
C GLY A 308 -28.60 -16.52 16.31
N LEU A 309 -29.34 -16.83 17.36
CA LEU A 309 -29.01 -16.48 18.75
C LEU A 309 -28.67 -17.72 19.56
N ALA A 310 -27.57 -17.67 20.34
CA ALA A 310 -27.25 -18.72 21.31
C ALA A 310 -26.92 -18.11 22.67
N ARG A 311 -27.59 -18.60 23.72
CA ARG A 311 -27.29 -18.25 25.10
C ARG A 311 -26.05 -18.99 25.57
N TYR A 312 -25.14 -18.29 26.25
CA TYR A 312 -24.03 -18.91 26.96
C TYR A 312 -24.53 -19.96 27.96
N GLN A 313 -23.93 -21.14 27.93
CA GLN A 313 -24.19 -22.23 28.87
C GLN A 313 -22.88 -22.63 29.52
N ALA A 314 -22.89 -22.84 30.84
CA ALA A 314 -21.72 -23.28 31.59
C ALA A 314 -21.25 -24.70 31.19
N SER A 315 -22.12 -25.47 30.53
CA SER A 315 -21.83 -26.81 30.01
C SER A 315 -20.98 -26.81 28.74
N TYR A 316 -20.80 -25.66 28.07
CA TYR A 316 -19.94 -25.59 26.89
C TYR A 316 -18.47 -25.86 27.24
N ALA A 317 -17.82 -26.74 26.47
CA ALA A 317 -16.41 -27.07 26.65
C ALA A 317 -15.50 -25.89 26.30
N ASP A 318 -15.84 -25.17 25.22
CA ASP A 318 -15.11 -24.02 24.74
C ASP A 318 -16.01 -23.00 24.02
N ALA A 319 -15.40 -21.92 23.55
CA ALA A 319 -16.10 -20.85 22.84
C ALA A 319 -16.57 -21.28 21.43
N LEU A 320 -15.97 -22.32 20.84
CA LEU A 320 -16.34 -22.82 19.52
C LEU A 320 -17.67 -23.56 19.58
N GLU A 321 -17.92 -24.31 20.65
CA GLU A 321 -19.20 -24.97 20.86
C GLU A 321 -20.36 -23.97 21.04
N TRP A 322 -20.09 -22.84 21.72
CA TRP A 322 -21.05 -21.74 21.82
C TRP A 322 -21.34 -21.09 20.44
N PHE A 323 -20.30 -20.92 19.62
CA PHE A 323 -20.42 -20.43 18.26
C PHE A 323 -21.21 -21.39 17.36
N ASP A 324 -20.93 -22.68 17.44
CA ASP A 324 -21.61 -23.73 16.66
C ASP A 324 -23.12 -23.77 16.94
N ASP A 325 -23.53 -23.61 18.20
CA ASP A 325 -24.95 -23.52 18.56
C ASP A 325 -25.63 -22.27 17.94
N SER A 326 -24.93 -21.12 17.87
CA SER A 326 -25.46 -19.94 17.17
C SER A 326 -25.50 -20.11 15.65
N ASP A 327 -24.56 -20.85 15.07
CA ASP A 327 -24.53 -21.14 13.63
C ASP A 327 -25.69 -22.07 13.24
N LYS A 328 -25.96 -23.10 14.04
CA LYS A 328 -27.15 -23.95 13.88
C LYS A 328 -28.45 -23.16 13.96
N ALA A 329 -28.52 -22.18 14.86
CA ALA A 329 -29.68 -21.29 14.96
C ALA A 329 -29.79 -20.41 13.71
N LEU A 330 -28.69 -19.86 13.19
CA LEU A 330 -28.69 -19.08 11.94
C LEU A 330 -29.12 -19.94 10.75
N TYR A 331 -28.64 -21.18 10.67
CA TYR A 331 -29.04 -22.14 9.67
C TYR A 331 -30.55 -22.41 9.71
N ALA A 332 -31.12 -22.59 10.91
CA ALA A 332 -32.57 -22.72 11.09
C ALA A 332 -33.34 -21.47 10.62
N ALA A 333 -32.85 -20.27 10.89
CA ALA A 333 -33.43 -19.02 10.39
C ALA A 333 -33.44 -18.97 8.84
N LYS A 334 -32.33 -19.39 8.21
CA LYS A 334 -32.23 -19.44 6.74
C LYS A 334 -33.19 -20.47 6.13
N HIS A 335 -33.42 -21.60 6.80
CA HIS A 335 -34.29 -22.68 6.32
C HIS A 335 -35.79 -22.47 6.60
N THR A 336 -36.15 -21.63 7.56
CA THR A 336 -37.54 -21.31 7.92
C THR A 336 -38.14 -20.16 7.10
N GLY A 337 -37.47 -19.77 6.00
CA GLY A 337 -37.94 -18.72 5.08
C GLY A 337 -37.13 -17.43 5.08
N ARG A 338 -36.02 -17.38 5.84
CA ARG A 338 -35.14 -16.19 5.98
C ARG A 338 -35.86 -15.01 6.63
N ASN A 339 -35.20 -13.86 6.70
CA ASN A 339 -35.74 -12.63 7.29
C ASN A 339 -36.32 -12.82 8.70
N THR A 340 -35.63 -13.63 9.51
CA THR A 340 -36.14 -14.07 10.82
C THR A 340 -35.01 -14.28 11.81
N ILE A 341 -35.39 -14.41 13.08
CA ILE A 341 -34.50 -14.72 14.18
C ILE A 341 -34.82 -16.14 14.66
N SER A 342 -33.79 -16.94 14.89
CA SER A 342 -33.91 -18.27 15.49
C SER A 342 -32.99 -18.37 16.70
N VAL A 343 -33.44 -19.10 17.71
CA VAL A 343 -32.71 -19.28 18.97
C VAL A 343 -32.29 -20.74 19.11
N ALA A 344 -31.03 -20.97 19.48
CA ALA A 344 -30.52 -22.29 19.78
C ALA A 344 -31.27 -22.90 20.96
N LEU A 345 -31.71 -24.16 20.81
CA LEU A 345 -32.34 -24.91 21.89
C LEU A 345 -31.30 -25.16 22.99
N SER A 346 -31.66 -24.87 24.25
CA SER A 346 -30.79 -25.18 25.39
C SER A 346 -30.58 -26.68 25.48
N ARG A 347 -29.33 -27.13 25.65
CA ARG A 347 -29.07 -28.54 25.94
C ARG A 347 -29.55 -28.78 27.38
N SER A 348 -30.56 -29.62 27.58
CA SER A 348 -30.90 -30.04 28.94
C SER A 348 -29.75 -30.90 29.46
N ASN A 349 -29.22 -30.57 30.63
CA ASN A 349 -28.34 -31.49 31.35
C ASN A 349 -29.12 -32.80 31.56
N ALA A 350 -28.63 -33.89 30.97
CA ALA A 350 -29.04 -35.24 31.32
C ALA A 350 -28.42 -35.62 32.68
#